data_AF-A0AAI9TTN8-F1
#
_entry.id   AF-A0AAI9TTN8-F1
#
_cell.length_a   1.000
_cell.length_b   1.000
_cell.length_c   1.000
_cell.angle_alpha   90.00
_cell.angle_beta   90.00
_cell.angle_gamma   90.00
#
_symmetry.space_group_name_H-M   'P 1'
#
loop_
_entity.id
_entity.type
_entity.pdbx_description
1 polymer ?
#
loop_
_entity_poly.entity_id
_entity_poly.type
_entity_poly.pdbx_seq_one_letter_code
_entity_poly.pdbx_strand_id
1 'polypeptide(L)'
;MAMNPWLVMGVGLVGSIGSMYGTFYTSPDNYVMKYGCWTVFNLTQAALLSPLMFMNPAILARAGLYTVGMMGSIAFVGATAKQEKYLYLGGPLLAGVTIVALSGLAPMVLPATAVRTLMWSERLWLYGGLAVFGGFTLYDVQKILHHARLAERGLIKRDVVNECVSLELDFINIFIRMVQILGMGNNRR
;
A
#
# COMPACT_ATOMS: atom_id res chain seq x y z
N MET A 1 -16.25 17.80 16.81
CA MET A 1 -15.06 17.79 17.69
C MET A 1 -13.86 17.46 16.81
N ALA A 2 -12.92 18.40 16.65
CA ALA A 2 -11.72 18.15 15.84
C ALA A 2 -10.80 17.22 16.64
N MET A 3 -10.78 15.93 16.28
CA MET A 3 -9.92 14.92 16.90
C MET A 3 -8.47 15.31 16.64
N ASN A 4 -7.62 15.34 17.68
CA ASN A 4 -6.24 15.83 17.58
C ASN A 4 -5.50 15.07 16.46
N PRO A 5 -5.02 15.74 15.39
CA PRO A 5 -4.45 15.08 14.22
C PRO A 5 -3.32 14.11 14.55
N TRP A 6 -2.52 14.43 15.57
CA TRP A 6 -1.44 13.57 16.07
C TRP A 6 -1.96 12.31 16.77
N LEU A 7 -3.11 12.42 17.44
CA LEU A 7 -3.73 11.28 18.10
C LEU A 7 -4.41 10.37 17.07
N VAL A 8 -5.02 10.94 16.03
CA VAL A 8 -5.57 10.15 14.90
C VAL A 8 -4.47 9.47 14.11
N MET A 9 -3.37 10.16 13.82
CA MET A 9 -2.22 9.56 13.12
C MET A 9 -1.49 8.55 14.00
N GLY A 10 -1.25 8.84 15.28
CA GLY A 10 -0.55 7.96 16.20
C GLY A 10 -1.35 6.71 16.54
N VAL A 11 -2.62 6.85 16.92
CA VAL A 11 -3.51 5.72 17.20
C VAL A 11 -3.84 4.95 15.92
N GLY A 12 -3.98 5.64 14.79
CA GLY A 12 -4.19 5.00 13.49
C GLY A 12 -2.98 4.19 13.02
N LEU A 13 -1.76 4.71 13.18
CA LEU A 13 -0.52 3.98 12.86
C LEU A 13 -0.29 2.79 13.79
N VAL A 14 -0.44 2.98 15.10
CA VAL A 14 -0.29 1.89 16.08
C VAL A 14 -1.39 0.84 15.90
N GLY A 15 -2.63 1.26 15.63
CA GLY A 15 -3.75 0.37 15.34
C GLY A 15 -3.56 -0.42 14.04
N SER A 16 -3.12 0.24 12.97
CA SER A 16 -2.85 -0.37 11.66
C SER A 16 -1.69 -1.36 11.73
N ILE A 17 -0.53 -0.92 12.25
CA ILE A 17 0.66 -1.77 12.36
C ILE A 17 0.41 -2.90 13.36
N GLY A 18 -0.21 -2.61 14.50
CA GLY A 18 -0.52 -3.59 15.54
C GLY A 18 -1.50 -4.66 15.08
N SER A 19 -2.57 -4.28 14.35
CA SER A 19 -3.53 -5.24 13.80
C SER A 19 -2.93 -6.07 12.65
N MET A 20 -2.05 -5.47 11.83
CA MET A 20 -1.31 -6.18 10.79
C MET A 20 -0.35 -7.23 11.37
N TYR A 21 0.45 -6.86 12.38
CA TYR A 21 1.29 -7.84 13.09
C TYR A 21 0.44 -8.89 13.79
N GLY A 22 -0.74 -8.51 14.32
CA GLY A 22 -1.73 -9.44 14.85
C GLY A 22 -2.19 -10.47 13.83
N THR A 23 -2.48 -10.08 12.58
CA THR A 23 -2.84 -11.02 11.51
C THR A 23 -1.69 -11.96 11.14
N PHE A 24 -0.45 -11.45 11.12
CA PHE A 24 0.74 -12.25 10.78
C PHE A 24 1.12 -13.26 11.87
N TYR A 25 0.98 -12.90 13.15
CA TYR A 25 1.29 -13.81 14.28
C TYR A 25 0.15 -14.77 14.61
N THR A 26 -1.08 -14.48 14.19
CA THR A 26 -2.22 -15.37 14.43
C THR A 26 -2.21 -16.52 13.44
N SER A 27 -2.15 -17.75 13.95
CA SER A 27 -2.19 -18.95 13.13
C SER A 27 -3.51 -19.03 12.33
N PRO A 28 -3.51 -19.56 11.09
CA PRO A 28 -4.73 -19.73 10.29
C PRO A 28 -5.82 -20.58 10.96
N ASP A 29 -5.45 -21.36 11.97
CA ASP A 29 -6.37 -22.24 12.70
C ASP A 29 -7.37 -21.45 13.58
N ASN A 30 -7.00 -20.24 14.02
CA ASN A 30 -7.86 -19.40 14.85
C ASN A 30 -8.54 -18.31 14.01
N TYR A 31 -9.49 -18.73 13.17
CA TYR A 31 -10.16 -17.88 12.19
C TYR A 31 -10.78 -16.61 12.82
N VAL A 32 -11.44 -16.74 13.98
CA VAL A 32 -12.12 -15.61 14.64
C VAL A 32 -11.13 -14.48 14.96
N MET A 33 -9.99 -14.82 15.56
CA MET A 33 -8.98 -13.84 15.93
C MET A 33 -8.33 -13.22 14.69
N LYS A 34 -8.10 -14.04 13.65
CA LYS A 34 -7.49 -13.57 12.40
C LYS A 34 -8.39 -12.62 11.61
N TYR A 35 -9.66 -12.98 11.44
CA TYR A 35 -10.65 -12.09 10.82
C TYR A 35 -10.94 -10.87 11.70
N GLY A 36 -10.93 -11.02 13.03
CA GLY A 36 -11.01 -9.89 13.96
C GLY A 36 -9.90 -8.88 13.73
N CYS A 37 -8.63 -9.31 13.74
CA CYS A 37 -7.50 -8.42 13.44
C CYS A 37 -7.59 -7.82 12.03
N TRP A 38 -8.02 -8.59 11.03
CA TRP A 38 -8.19 -8.09 9.66
C TRP A 38 -9.28 -7.02 9.53
N THR A 39 -10.41 -7.18 10.24
CA THR A 39 -11.47 -6.16 10.26
C THR A 39 -11.03 -4.89 10.96
N VAL A 40 -10.31 -5.01 12.08
CA VAL A 40 -9.72 -3.86 12.78
C VAL A 40 -8.73 -3.13 11.88
N PHE A 41 -7.90 -3.89 11.15
CA PHE A 41 -6.98 -3.33 10.16
C PHE A 41 -7.73 -2.54 9.09
N ASN A 42 -8.72 -3.14 8.44
CA ASN A 42 -9.53 -2.50 7.39
C ASN A 42 -10.25 -1.24 7.91
N LEU A 43 -10.83 -1.29 9.12
CA LEU A 43 -11.47 -0.13 9.74
C LEU A 43 -10.49 1.00 10.01
N THR A 44 -9.28 0.67 10.48
CA THR A 44 -8.24 1.66 10.76
C THR A 44 -7.74 2.30 9.47
N GLN A 45 -7.54 1.51 8.41
CA GLN A 45 -7.20 2.02 7.07
C GLN A 45 -8.30 2.92 6.51
N ALA A 46 -9.57 2.53 6.65
CA ALA A 46 -10.70 3.35 6.23
C ALA A 46 -10.78 4.68 7.00
N ALA A 47 -10.52 4.67 8.31
CA ALA A 47 -10.45 5.88 9.13
C ALA A 47 -9.29 6.80 8.71
N LEU A 48 -8.14 6.24 8.36
CA LEU A 48 -6.99 7.00 7.85
C LEU A 48 -7.24 7.58 6.44
N LEU A 49 -8.05 6.91 5.63
CA LEU A 49 -8.45 7.37 4.29
C LEU A 49 -9.61 8.36 4.32
N SER A 50 -10.38 8.42 5.41
CA SER A 50 -11.57 9.28 5.52
C SER A 50 -11.33 10.76 5.18
N PRO A 51 -10.15 11.38 5.48
CA PRO A 51 -9.89 12.77 5.08
C PRO A 51 -9.88 12.98 3.57
N LEU A 52 -9.55 11.95 2.77
CA LEU A 52 -9.57 12.05 1.30
C LEU A 52 -10.98 12.23 0.76
N MET A 53 -12.02 11.80 1.50
CA MET A 53 -13.43 11.96 1.09
C MET A 53 -13.88 13.42 1.07
N PHE A 54 -13.13 14.33 1.69
CA PHE A 54 -13.35 15.78 1.57
C PHE A 54 -12.79 16.37 0.27
N MET A 55 -12.01 15.61 -0.51
CA MET A 55 -11.54 16.01 -1.83
C MET A 55 -12.66 15.83 -2.88
N ASN A 56 -12.44 16.40 -4.07
CA ASN A 56 -13.40 16.29 -5.16
C ASN A 56 -13.68 14.81 -5.52
N PRO A 57 -14.94 14.35 -5.44
CA PRO A 57 -15.29 12.95 -5.68
C PRO A 57 -14.95 12.48 -7.11
N ALA A 58 -14.92 13.39 -8.09
CA ALA A 58 -14.51 13.06 -9.45
C ALA A 58 -13.02 12.68 -9.53
N ILE A 59 -12.16 13.28 -8.69
CA ILE A 59 -10.73 12.94 -8.62
C ILE A 59 -10.55 11.57 -7.98
N LEU A 60 -11.28 11.30 -6.88
CA LEU A 60 -11.26 10.01 -6.20
C LEU A 60 -11.73 8.88 -7.13
N ALA A 61 -12.83 9.09 -7.85
CA ALA A 61 -13.35 8.10 -8.80
C ALA A 61 -12.34 7.80 -9.93
N ARG A 62 -11.71 8.83 -10.51
CA ARG A 62 -10.67 8.65 -11.53
C ARG A 62 -9.43 7.95 -11.00
N ALA A 63 -8.95 8.36 -9.82
CA ALA A 63 -7.82 7.71 -9.16
C ALA A 63 -8.12 6.24 -8.87
N GLY A 64 -9.33 5.92 -8.42
CA GLY A 64 -9.79 4.56 -8.18
C GLY A 64 -9.79 3.73 -9.46
N LEU A 65 -10.40 4.24 -10.54
CA LEU A 65 -10.41 3.56 -11.84
C LEU A 65 -9.00 3.31 -12.38
N TYR A 66 -8.11 4.29 -12.29
CA TYR A 66 -6.72 4.12 -12.73
C TYR A 66 -5.96 3.11 -11.87
N THR A 67 -6.19 3.08 -10.57
CA THR A 67 -5.57 2.12 -9.64
C THR A 67 -6.04 0.70 -9.93
N VAL A 68 -7.35 0.50 -10.11
CA VAL A 68 -7.92 -0.81 -10.47
C VAL A 68 -7.40 -1.28 -11.83
N GLY A 69 -7.34 -0.39 -12.83
CA GLY A 69 -6.81 -0.72 -14.15
C GLY A 69 -5.32 -1.09 -14.11
N MET A 70 -4.52 -0.33 -13.37
CA MET A 70 -3.08 -0.59 -13.21
C MET A 70 -2.83 -1.90 -12.46
N MET A 71 -3.43 -2.06 -11.28
CA MET A 71 -3.27 -3.25 -10.46
C MET A 71 -3.79 -4.50 -11.17
N GLY A 72 -4.95 -4.41 -11.84
CA GLY A 72 -5.51 -5.50 -12.64
C GLY A 72 -4.60 -5.90 -13.80
N SER A 73 -4.00 -4.94 -14.50
CA SER A 73 -3.05 -5.21 -15.59
C SER A 73 -1.76 -5.85 -15.08
N ILE A 74 -1.21 -5.35 -13.97
CA ILE A 74 0.00 -5.90 -13.34
C ILE A 74 -0.27 -7.30 -12.80
N ALA A 75 -1.43 -7.52 -12.17
CA ALA A 75 -1.83 -8.83 -11.69
C ALA A 75 -2.00 -9.83 -12.84
N PHE A 76 -2.58 -9.41 -13.97
CA PHE A 76 -2.69 -10.25 -15.16
C PHE A 76 -1.31 -10.65 -15.70
N VAL A 77 -0.36 -9.71 -15.78
CA VAL A 77 1.03 -9.98 -16.19
C VAL A 77 1.74 -10.87 -15.17
N GLY A 78 1.57 -10.63 -13.87
CA GLY A 78 2.15 -11.43 -12.79
C GLY A 78 1.64 -12.88 -12.80
N ALA A 79 0.35 -13.08 -13.11
CA ALA A 79 -0.28 -14.38 -13.23
C ALA A 79 0.16 -15.15 -14.50
N THR A 80 0.44 -14.45 -15.60
CA THR A 80 0.93 -15.05 -16.86
C THR A 80 2.44 -15.17 -16.95
N ALA A 81 3.19 -14.51 -16.06
CA ALA A 81 4.65 -14.60 -16.02
C ALA A 81 5.15 -16.01 -15.64
N LYS A 82 6.21 -16.45 -16.33
CA LYS A 82 6.93 -17.70 -16.01
C LYS A 82 7.44 -17.68 -14.55
N GLN A 83 7.38 -18.85 -13.92
CA GLN A 83 7.67 -19.10 -12.50
C GLN A 83 8.93 -18.39 -11.98
N GLU A 84 8.78 -17.79 -10.80
CA GLU A 84 9.87 -17.31 -9.92
C GLU A 84 10.71 -16.14 -10.43
N LYS A 85 10.43 -15.63 -11.64
CA LYS A 85 11.25 -14.59 -12.27
C LYS A 85 11.23 -13.24 -11.53
N TYR A 86 10.16 -12.91 -10.81
CA TYR A 86 10.02 -11.64 -10.10
C TYR A 86 10.21 -11.78 -8.59
N LEU A 87 10.40 -12.99 -8.05
CA LEU A 87 10.71 -13.16 -6.62
C LEU A 87 12.10 -12.59 -6.26
N TYR A 88 13.01 -12.48 -7.23
CA TYR A 88 14.29 -11.80 -7.06
C TYR A 88 14.16 -10.27 -6.90
N LEU A 89 13.02 -9.68 -7.30
CA LEU A 89 12.81 -8.23 -7.18
C LEU A 89 12.55 -7.78 -5.74
N GLY A 90 12.33 -8.69 -4.78
CA GLY A 90 12.07 -8.32 -3.39
C GLY A 90 13.16 -7.43 -2.78
N GLY A 91 14.43 -7.69 -3.06
CA GLY A 91 15.56 -6.87 -2.60
C GLY A 91 15.53 -5.44 -3.16
N PRO A 92 15.54 -5.26 -4.49
CA PRO A 92 15.38 -3.95 -5.13
C PRO A 92 14.09 -3.20 -4.74
N LEU A 93 12.98 -3.91 -4.52
CA LEU A 93 11.71 -3.33 -4.11
C LEU A 93 11.77 -2.77 -2.68
N LEU A 94 12.35 -3.50 -1.73
CA LEU A 94 12.58 -3.00 -0.37
C LEU A 94 13.51 -1.78 -0.35
N ALA A 95 14.54 -1.76 -1.20
CA ALA A 95 15.39 -0.58 -1.39
C ALA A 95 14.58 0.60 -1.96
N GLY A 96 13.67 0.35 -2.91
CA GLY A 96 12.75 1.36 -3.43
C GLY A 96 11.80 1.92 -2.37
N VAL A 97 11.17 1.06 -1.57
CA VAL A 97 10.23 1.47 -0.51
C VAL A 97 10.94 2.26 0.58
N THR A 98 12.17 1.88 0.96
CA THR A 98 12.93 2.64 1.96
C THR A 98 13.28 4.04 1.46
N ILE A 99 13.70 4.20 0.20
CA ILE A 99 13.94 5.51 -0.41
C ILE A 99 12.65 6.35 -0.46
N VAL A 100 11.52 5.74 -0.82
CA VAL A 100 10.22 6.41 -0.88
C VAL A 100 9.71 6.78 0.51
N ALA A 101 9.84 5.89 1.50
CA ALA A 101 9.44 6.16 2.88
C ALA A 101 10.27 7.29 3.49
N LEU A 102 11.59 7.28 3.31
CA LEU A 102 12.49 8.35 3.75
C LEU A 102 12.18 9.67 3.03
N SER A 103 11.85 9.63 1.74
CA SER A 103 11.46 10.83 0.98
C SER A 103 10.10 11.40 1.41
N GLY A 104 9.18 10.57 1.92
CA GLY A 104 7.90 11.01 2.46
C GLY A 104 7.98 11.56 3.89
N LEU A 105 8.99 11.13 4.66
CA LEU A 105 9.27 11.64 6.01
C LEU A 105 10.18 12.89 6.00
N ALA A 106 10.97 13.08 4.94
CA ALA A 106 11.86 14.23 4.78
C ALA A 106 11.17 15.61 4.94
N PRO A 107 9.94 15.86 4.41
CA PRO A 107 9.24 17.13 4.60
C PRO A 107 8.80 17.39 6.06
N MET A 108 8.76 16.35 6.89
CA MET A 108 8.34 16.44 8.29
C MET A 108 9.51 16.80 9.22
N VAL A 109 10.75 16.59 8.77
CA VAL A 109 11.99 16.82 9.54
C VAL A 109 12.79 18.01 8.99
N LEU A 110 12.64 18.35 7.70
CA LEU A 110 13.37 19.45 7.07
C LEU A 110 12.51 20.73 6.96
N PRO A 111 13.05 21.91 7.33
CA PRO A 111 12.32 23.17 7.29
C PRO A 111 11.94 23.59 5.85
N ALA A 112 10.77 24.23 5.72
CA ALA A 112 10.11 24.63 4.48
C ALA A 112 10.87 25.61 3.56
N THR A 113 12.12 25.98 3.90
CA THR A 113 12.99 26.86 3.12
C THR A 113 13.68 26.16 1.92
N ALA A 114 13.61 24.83 1.82
CA ALA A 114 14.21 24.05 0.73
C ALA A 114 13.23 23.77 -0.44
N VAL A 115 12.49 24.79 -0.89
CA VAL A 115 11.39 24.69 -1.86
C VAL A 115 11.78 24.01 -3.20
N ARG A 116 13.07 24.06 -3.59
CA ARG A 116 13.57 23.48 -4.84
C ARG A 116 13.92 21.98 -4.73
N THR A 117 14.35 21.51 -3.56
CA THR A 117 14.54 20.07 -3.29
C THR A 117 13.22 19.39 -2.96
N LEU A 118 12.27 20.12 -2.35
CA LEU A 118 10.90 19.69 -2.09
C LEU A 118 10.18 19.25 -3.37
N MET A 119 10.22 20.04 -4.46
CA MET A 119 9.56 19.66 -5.73
C MET A 119 10.15 18.42 -6.41
N TRP A 120 11.47 18.20 -6.30
CA TRP A 120 12.11 16.99 -6.85
C TRP A 120 11.82 15.77 -5.96
N SER A 121 11.86 15.95 -4.63
CA SER A 121 11.51 14.91 -3.66
C SER A 121 10.04 14.50 -3.73
N GLU A 122 9.11 15.43 -3.97
CA GLU A 122 7.68 15.13 -4.19
C GLU A 122 7.46 14.34 -5.46
N ARG A 123 8.14 14.67 -6.56
CA ARG A 123 8.03 13.91 -7.82
C ARG A 123 8.65 12.53 -7.71
N LEU A 124 9.82 12.41 -7.06
CA LEU A 124 10.44 11.12 -6.73
C LEU A 124 9.57 10.27 -5.81
N TRP A 125 8.96 10.90 -4.80
CA TRP A 125 8.04 10.23 -3.90
C TRP A 125 6.79 9.77 -4.65
N LEU A 126 6.11 10.65 -5.40
CA LEU A 126 4.87 10.32 -6.11
C LEU A 126 5.11 9.30 -7.23
N TYR A 127 5.96 9.62 -8.21
CA TYR A 127 6.17 8.77 -9.39
C TYR A 127 7.11 7.60 -9.11
N GLY A 128 8.16 7.79 -8.31
CA GLY A 128 9.04 6.70 -7.89
C GLY A 128 8.33 5.74 -6.94
N GLY A 129 7.53 6.25 -6.01
CA GLY A 129 6.63 5.43 -5.20
C GLY A 129 5.65 4.63 -6.05
N LEU A 130 5.00 5.25 -7.04
CA LEU A 130 4.10 4.55 -7.96
C LEU A 130 4.80 3.40 -8.69
N ALA A 131 6.01 3.60 -9.19
CA ALA A 131 6.80 2.56 -9.85
C ALA A 131 7.19 1.43 -8.89
N VAL A 132 7.59 1.77 -7.66
CA VAL A 132 7.95 0.79 -6.63
C VAL A 132 6.73 -0.02 -6.19
N PHE A 133 5.61 0.62 -5.86
CA PHE A 133 4.39 -0.09 -5.47
C PHE A 133 3.78 -0.91 -6.61
N GLY A 134 3.87 -0.43 -7.86
CA GLY A 134 3.52 -1.26 -9.02
C GLY A 134 4.40 -2.50 -9.15
N GLY A 135 5.69 -2.39 -8.81
CA GLY A 135 6.60 -3.53 -8.71
C GLY A 135 6.30 -4.46 -7.53
N PHE A 136 5.89 -3.91 -6.37
CA PHE A 136 5.42 -4.71 -5.22
C PHE A 136 4.17 -5.50 -5.58
N THR A 137 3.22 -4.88 -6.29
CA THR A 137 2.01 -5.59 -6.73
C THR A 137 2.37 -6.79 -7.60
N LEU A 138 3.37 -6.65 -8.48
CA LEU A 138 3.85 -7.74 -9.31
C LEU A 138 4.51 -8.83 -8.45
N TYR A 139 5.39 -8.44 -7.52
CA TYR A 139 6.04 -9.35 -6.58
C TYR A 139 5.04 -10.12 -5.71
N ASP A 140 4.07 -9.44 -5.13
CA ASP A 140 3.05 -10.02 -4.25
C ASP A 140 2.14 -10.98 -5.03
N VAL A 141 1.74 -10.65 -6.25
CA VAL A 141 0.98 -11.57 -7.11
C VAL A 141 1.78 -12.85 -7.38
N GLN A 142 3.08 -12.76 -7.62
CA GLN A 142 3.92 -13.94 -7.80
C GLN A 142 4.12 -14.74 -6.51
N LYS A 143 4.30 -14.04 -5.38
CA LYS A 143 4.45 -14.64 -4.06
C LYS A 143 3.18 -15.42 -3.68
N ILE A 144 2.01 -14.85 -3.91
CA ILE A 144 0.70 -15.50 -3.71
C ILE A 144 0.61 -16.76 -4.55
N LEU A 145 0.98 -16.69 -5.84
CA LEU A 145 0.94 -17.84 -6.73
C LEU A 145 1.93 -18.95 -6.29
N HIS A 146 3.08 -18.56 -5.74
CA HIS A 146 4.08 -19.49 -5.19
C HIS A 146 3.57 -20.15 -3.90
N HIS A 147 3.05 -19.38 -2.94
CA HIS A 147 2.45 -19.91 -1.71
C HIS A 147 1.22 -20.76 -1.99
N ALA A 148 0.38 -20.41 -2.97
CA ALA A 148 -0.75 -21.21 -3.38
C ALA A 148 -0.32 -22.60 -3.87
N ARG A 149 0.77 -22.70 -4.65
CA ARG A 149 1.33 -23.98 -5.10
C ARG A 149 1.97 -24.77 -3.97
N LEU A 150 2.66 -24.11 -3.03
CA LEU A 150 3.22 -24.77 -1.85
C LEU A 150 2.12 -25.30 -0.92
N ALA A 151 1.00 -24.60 -0.82
CA ALA A 151 -0.17 -25.06 -0.10
C ALA A 151 -0.87 -26.23 -0.80
N GLU A 152 -0.97 -26.21 -2.12
CA GLU A 152 -1.50 -27.33 -2.92
C GLU A 152 -0.64 -28.60 -2.78
N ARG A 153 0.67 -28.45 -2.58
CA ARG A 153 1.61 -29.53 -2.27
C ARG A 153 1.62 -29.95 -0.79
N GLY A 154 0.81 -29.33 0.05
CA GLY A 154 0.74 -29.62 1.49
C GLY A 154 1.95 -29.19 2.31
N LEU A 155 2.86 -28.39 1.74
CA LEU A 155 4.09 -27.93 2.41
C LEU A 155 3.83 -26.73 3.34
N ILE A 156 2.78 -25.94 3.08
CA ILE A 156 2.42 -24.73 3.83
C ILE A 156 0.90 -24.67 4.01
N LYS A 157 0.41 -24.17 5.16
CA LYS A 157 -1.03 -23.91 5.33
C LYS A 157 -1.46 -22.70 4.49
N ARG A 158 -2.59 -22.81 3.79
CA ARG A 158 -3.13 -21.73 2.96
C ARG A 158 -3.59 -20.57 3.83
N ASP A 159 -2.88 -19.45 3.76
CA ASP A 159 -3.15 -18.27 4.59
C ASP A 159 -3.56 -17.07 3.73
N VAL A 160 -4.83 -17.06 3.32
CA VAL A 160 -5.37 -16.05 2.40
C VAL A 160 -5.41 -14.65 2.99
N VAL A 161 -5.58 -14.52 4.32
CA VAL A 161 -5.74 -13.21 4.96
C VAL A 161 -4.44 -12.41 4.90
N ASN A 162 -3.31 -13.07 5.19
CA ASN A 162 -2.01 -12.41 5.20
C ASN A 162 -1.59 -11.93 3.80
N GLU A 163 -1.94 -12.70 2.76
CA GLU A 163 -1.72 -12.30 1.38
C GLU A 163 -2.63 -11.14 0.94
N CYS A 164 -3.89 -11.11 1.40
CA CYS A 164 -4.80 -10.01 1.14
C CYS A 164 -4.32 -8.69 1.76
N VAL A 165 -3.73 -8.72 2.95
CA VAL A 165 -3.24 -7.52 3.63
C VAL A 165 -2.12 -6.83 2.85
N SER A 166 -1.17 -7.59 2.29
CA SER A 166 -0.09 -7.01 1.47
C SER A 166 -0.63 -6.36 0.19
N LEU A 167 -1.53 -7.05 -0.52
CA LEU A 167 -2.19 -6.49 -1.72
C LEU A 167 -3.04 -5.26 -1.40
N GLU A 168 -3.73 -5.24 -0.26
CA GLU A 168 -4.51 -4.09 0.20
C GLU A 168 -3.62 -2.87 0.44
N LEU A 169 -2.46 -3.06 1.09
CA LEU A 169 -1.49 -2.00 1.32
C LEU A 169 -0.92 -1.43 0.02
N ASP A 170 -0.59 -2.28 -0.94
CA ASP A 170 -0.14 -1.85 -2.26
C ASP A 170 -1.22 -1.02 -2.97
N PHE A 171 -2.46 -1.49 -2.96
CA PHE A 171 -3.58 -0.79 -3.57
C PHE A 171 -3.78 0.59 -2.95
N ILE A 172 -3.81 0.68 -1.61
CA ILE A 172 -3.97 1.94 -0.88
C ILE A 172 -2.84 2.91 -1.22
N ASN A 173 -1.59 2.42 -1.24
CA ASN A 173 -0.43 3.26 -1.55
C ASN A 173 -0.44 3.81 -2.98
N ILE A 174 -0.81 2.98 -3.97
CA ILE A 174 -0.98 3.42 -5.36
C ILE A 174 -2.14 4.42 -5.46
N PHE A 175 -3.26 4.14 -4.80
CA PHE A 175 -4.46 4.98 -4.82
C PHE A 175 -4.18 6.38 -4.27
N ILE A 176 -3.60 6.50 -3.07
CA ILE A 176 -3.28 7.79 -2.45
C ILE A 176 -2.37 8.62 -3.37
N ARG A 177 -1.36 8.00 -3.96
CA ARG A 177 -0.44 8.68 -4.90
C ARG A 177 -1.17 9.15 -6.16
N MET A 178 -2.08 8.34 -6.71
CA MET A 178 -2.90 8.74 -7.87
C MET A 178 -3.84 9.89 -7.53
N VAL A 179 -4.47 9.87 -6.34
CA VAL A 179 -5.30 10.99 -5.85
C VAL A 179 -4.47 12.27 -5.73
N GLN A 180 -3.26 12.18 -5.17
CA GLN A 180 -2.36 13.33 -5.03
C GLN A 180 -1.89 13.88 -6.39
N ILE A 181 -1.47 13.02 -7.32
CA ILE A 181 -1.06 13.42 -8.67
C ILE A 181 -2.20 14.16 -9.39
N LEU A 182 -3.42 13.63 -9.33
CA LEU A 182 -4.59 14.24 -9.95
C LEU A 182 -5.03 15.53 -9.23
N GLY A 183 -4.92 15.57 -7.90
CA GLY A 183 -5.19 16.76 -7.09
C GLY A 183 -4.24 17.92 -7.40
N MET A 184 -2.95 17.64 -7.55
CA MET A 184 -1.94 18.64 -7.93
C MET A 184 -2.12 19.14 -9.38
N GLY A 185 -2.59 18.27 -10.28
CA GLY A 185 -2.88 18.64 -11.67
C GLY A 185 -4.05 19.61 -11.80
N ASN A 186 -5.06 19.50 -10.92
CA ASN A 186 -6.23 20.37 -10.94
C ASN A 186 -5.96 21.77 -10.37
N ASN A 187 -4.94 21.92 -9.50
CA ASN A 187 -4.55 23.20 -8.89
C ASN A 187 -3.61 24.05 -9.79
N ARG A 188 -3.30 23.57 -11.00
CA ARG A 188 -2.46 24.25 -12.01
C ARG A 188 -3.28 24.82 -13.19
N ARG A 189 -4.62 24.75 -13.12
CA ARG A 189 -5.55 25.41 -14.04
C ARG A 189 -6.32 26.47 -13.28
#